data_AF-A0A9P0E2C5-F1
#
_entry.id   AF-A0A9P0E2C5-F1
#
_cell.length_a   1.000
_cell.length_b   1.000
_cell.length_c   1.000
_cell.angle_alpha   90.00
_cell.angle_beta   90.00
_cell.angle_gamma   90.00
#
_symmetry.space_group_name_H-M   'P 1'
#
loop_
_entity.id
_entity.type
_entity.pdbx_description
1 polymer ?
#
loop_
_entity_poly.entity_id
_entity_poly.type
_entity_poly.pdbx_seq_one_letter_code
_entity_poly.pdbx_strand_id
1 'polypeptide(L)'
;MRQLIDIANSENPPCSNCDKRDRSNMYYCNTCGQALCLHCRENTHRAKMFSTHDVVHMSKCAKEAKKCLQHGEHYIMFSPLQNTMLCVNCFRDLPNEIRTQCVDIDTAHAQAAKRLERGQNAIMDLQTSVRDGIIALKGLMDELRRNMDSEKHTINTFCHGMQEAMAKTHATMIMEVQRQYESKERIYRSQLVVLGTVMPVLQLHLVLCTTFTAAANKYQFLELCPSLIERLSAVGNLSQPVRSLQSSQIKTNYRSEFAQSLEPWIGPAAVSQHQSELAATSRMYDSVPPATKKQQTALKNKLLDGDSSFSTHCRSFESQIRDLNQQFNSIKEKVGELHKDISALRKAQTPPLATRYEMLIRECLHLDQSLER
;
A
#
# COMPACT_ATOMS: atom_id res chain seq x y z
N MET A 1 5.14 33.69 -30.05
CA MET A 1 5.46 33.89 -28.62
C MET A 1 6.42 35.04 -28.38
N ARG A 2 7.66 35.02 -28.89
CA ARG A 2 8.64 36.12 -28.68
C ARG A 2 8.11 37.51 -29.03
N GLN A 3 7.56 37.68 -30.24
CA GLN A 3 6.93 38.95 -30.65
C GLN A 3 5.71 39.34 -29.80
N LEU A 4 4.93 38.38 -29.28
CA LEU A 4 3.80 38.67 -28.39
C LEU A 4 4.29 39.13 -27.01
N ILE A 5 5.38 38.54 -26.53
CA ILE A 5 6.08 38.95 -25.30
C ILE A 5 6.65 40.36 -25.49
N ASP A 6 7.25 40.65 -26.64
CA ASP A 6 7.79 41.98 -26.96
C ASP A 6 6.66 43.04 -27.05
N ILE A 7 5.52 42.70 -27.64
CA ILE A 7 4.33 43.58 -27.67
C ILE A 7 3.77 43.81 -26.26
N ALA A 8 3.60 42.75 -25.46
CA ALA A 8 3.12 42.87 -24.08
C ALA A 8 4.10 43.67 -23.20
N ASN A 9 5.41 43.54 -23.46
CA ASN A 9 6.45 44.33 -22.82
C ASN A 9 6.48 45.78 -23.30
N SER A 10 6.09 46.08 -24.54
CA SER A 10 5.96 47.45 -25.04
C SER A 10 4.73 48.17 -24.46
N GLU A 11 3.64 47.45 -24.20
CA GLU A 11 2.43 48.01 -23.58
C GLU A 11 2.57 48.19 -22.05
N ASN A 12 3.37 47.35 -21.38
CA ASN A 12 3.64 47.46 -19.94
C ASN A 12 5.12 47.22 -19.64
N PRO A 13 6.00 48.15 -20.07
CA PRO A 13 7.45 48.01 -19.89
C PRO A 13 7.82 48.01 -18.40
N PRO A 14 8.87 47.28 -18.01
CA PRO A 14 9.41 47.41 -16.67
C PRO A 14 9.96 48.82 -16.45
N CYS A 15 9.84 49.34 -15.23
CA CYS A 15 10.47 50.60 -14.85
C CYS A 15 12.00 50.49 -15.00
N SER A 16 12.61 51.41 -15.75
CA SER A 16 14.05 51.42 -16.06
C SER A 16 14.95 51.55 -14.82
N ASN A 17 14.39 51.99 -13.69
CA ASN A 17 15.14 52.22 -12.45
C ASN A 17 14.94 51.11 -11.40
N CYS A 18 13.88 50.29 -11.49
CA CYS A 18 13.58 49.32 -10.43
C CYS A 18 12.87 48.04 -10.90
N ASP A 19 12.74 47.85 -12.21
CA ASP A 19 12.13 46.69 -12.89
C ASP A 19 10.67 46.36 -12.53
N LYS A 20 10.04 47.15 -11.65
CA LYS A 20 8.63 46.99 -11.29
C LYS A 20 7.72 47.31 -12.49
N ARG A 21 6.61 46.56 -12.59
CA ARG A 21 5.55 46.76 -13.58
C ARG A 21 4.26 47.16 -12.88
N ASP A 22 3.76 48.35 -13.16
CA ASP A 22 2.46 48.81 -12.68
C ASP A 22 1.64 49.31 -13.87
N ARG A 23 0.78 48.45 -14.42
CA ARG A 23 0.03 48.70 -15.65
C ARG A 23 -0.83 49.98 -15.59
N SER A 24 -1.16 50.44 -14.38
CA SER A 24 -2.02 51.60 -14.12
C SER A 24 -1.27 52.93 -14.00
N ASN A 25 0.00 52.93 -13.57
CA ASN A 25 0.74 54.15 -13.22
C ASN A 25 2.17 54.15 -13.78
N MET A 26 2.29 53.85 -15.07
CA MET A 26 3.56 53.94 -15.80
C MET A 26 3.63 55.23 -16.62
N TYR A 27 4.81 55.82 -16.63
CA TYR A 27 5.14 57.05 -17.33
C TYR A 27 6.30 56.79 -18.28
N TYR A 28 6.33 57.52 -19.39
CA TYR A 28 7.41 57.46 -20.35
C TYR A 28 8.07 58.83 -20.44
N CYS A 29 9.39 58.87 -20.24
CA CYS A 29 10.18 60.06 -20.45
C CYS A 29 10.63 60.10 -21.91
N ASN A 30 10.06 61.02 -22.70
CA ASN A 30 10.42 61.22 -24.11
C ASN A 30 11.88 61.68 -24.27
N THR A 31 12.41 62.40 -23.27
CA THR A 31 13.78 62.90 -23.27
C THR A 31 14.81 61.78 -23.00
N CYS A 32 14.49 60.82 -22.14
CA CYS A 32 15.39 59.71 -21.81
C CYS A 32 15.12 58.43 -22.62
N GLY A 33 13.97 58.34 -23.29
CA GLY A 33 13.51 57.10 -23.93
C GLY A 33 13.23 55.98 -22.93
N GLN A 34 12.83 56.31 -21.69
CA GLN A 34 12.74 55.37 -20.59
C GLN A 34 11.34 55.31 -19.99
N ALA A 35 10.90 54.09 -19.65
CA ALA A 35 9.68 53.87 -18.89
C ALA A 35 9.97 53.89 -17.39
N LEU A 36 9.08 54.50 -16.61
CA LEU A 36 9.24 54.77 -15.18
C LEU A 36 7.92 54.49 -14.44
N CYS A 37 7.99 53.84 -13.29
CA CYS A 37 6.84 53.77 -12.38
C CYS A 37 6.64 55.12 -11.69
N LEU A 38 5.43 55.37 -11.16
CA LEU A 38 5.09 56.61 -10.44
C LEU A 38 6.14 57.01 -9.39
N HIS A 39 6.60 56.06 -8.57
CA HIS A 39 7.58 56.32 -7.52
C HIS A 39 8.93 56.77 -8.09
N CYS A 40 9.41 56.11 -9.15
CA CYS A 40 10.65 56.50 -9.81
C CYS A 40 10.50 57.83 -10.54
N ARG A 41 9.35 58.13 -11.16
CA ARG A 41 9.06 59.45 -11.73
C ARG A 41 9.18 60.55 -10.67
N GLU A 42 8.49 60.40 -9.55
CA GLU A 42 8.43 61.43 -8.49
C GLU A 42 9.78 61.61 -7.78
N ASN A 43 10.54 60.54 -7.56
CA ASN A 43 11.81 60.63 -6.82
C ASN A 43 13.02 60.95 -7.70
N THR A 44 13.02 60.52 -8.97
CA THR A 44 14.16 60.72 -9.86
C THR A 44 13.90 61.83 -10.87
N HIS A 45 12.76 61.82 -11.55
CA HIS A 45 12.48 62.73 -12.67
C HIS A 45 11.79 64.04 -12.27
N ARG A 46 11.36 64.20 -11.01
CA ARG A 46 10.85 65.49 -10.47
C ARG A 46 11.95 66.36 -9.87
N ALA A 47 13.17 65.82 -9.73
CA ALA A 47 14.30 66.60 -9.25
C ALA A 47 14.63 67.74 -10.22
N LYS A 48 15.09 68.89 -9.70
CA LYS A 48 15.27 70.14 -10.45
C LYS A 48 16.16 69.97 -11.70
N MET A 49 17.11 69.05 -11.66
CA MET A 49 18.01 68.68 -12.77
C MET A 49 17.31 68.05 -13.98
N PHE A 50 16.09 67.52 -13.82
CA PHE A 50 15.30 66.87 -14.87
C PHE A 50 14.02 67.65 -15.21
N SER A 51 13.90 68.90 -14.76
CA SER A 51 12.73 69.75 -15.00
C SER A 51 12.45 70.05 -16.48
N THR A 52 13.43 69.82 -17.36
CA THR A 52 13.32 69.93 -18.83
C THR A 52 12.87 68.63 -19.50
N HIS A 53 12.78 67.52 -18.75
CA HIS A 53 12.39 66.24 -19.31
C HIS A 53 10.89 66.20 -19.55
N ASP A 54 10.51 65.83 -20.77
CA ASP A 54 9.11 65.61 -21.13
C ASP A 54 8.69 64.22 -20.68
N VAL A 55 7.87 64.15 -19.63
CA VAL A 55 7.39 62.91 -19.03
C VAL A 55 5.88 62.83 -19.19
N VAL A 56 5.44 61.91 -20.04
CA VAL A 56 4.02 61.68 -20.35
C VAL A 56 3.52 60.40 -19.68
N HIS A 57 2.25 60.37 -19.32
CA HIS A 57 1.62 59.13 -18.87
C HIS A 57 1.49 58.17 -20.05
N MET A 58 1.77 56.88 -19.86
CA MET A 58 1.77 55.90 -20.95
C MET A 58 0.41 55.77 -21.67
N SER A 59 -0.71 56.05 -20.98
CA SER A 59 -2.04 56.06 -21.62
C SER A 59 -2.24 57.17 -22.66
N LYS A 60 -1.39 58.21 -22.66
CA LYS A 60 -1.43 59.33 -23.61
C LYS A 60 -0.44 59.15 -24.79
N CYS A 61 0.33 58.07 -24.80
CA CYS A 61 1.20 57.74 -25.92
C CYS A 61 0.33 57.28 -27.10
N ALA A 62 0.17 58.13 -28.11
CA ALA A 62 -0.70 57.85 -29.25
C ALA A 62 -0.21 56.61 -30.01
N LYS A 63 -1.08 55.60 -30.14
CA LYS A 63 -0.85 54.48 -31.06
C LYS A 63 -1.14 55.00 -32.48
N GLU A 64 -0.10 55.36 -33.23
CA GLU A 64 -0.29 55.72 -34.63
C GLU A 64 -0.90 54.56 -35.43
N ALA A 65 -1.93 54.85 -36.22
CA ALA A 65 -2.53 53.87 -37.11
C ALA A 65 -1.50 53.43 -38.15
N LYS A 66 -1.31 52.11 -38.30
CA LYS A 66 -0.34 51.58 -39.26
C LYS A 66 -0.73 51.99 -40.69
N LYS A 67 0.27 52.47 -41.44
CA LYS A 67 0.15 52.87 -42.85
C LYS A 67 0.78 51.83 -43.77
N CYS A 68 0.26 51.76 -44.99
CA CYS A 68 0.80 50.94 -46.06
C CYS A 68 2.18 51.44 -46.47
N LEU A 69 3.16 50.54 -46.50
CA LEU A 69 4.54 50.90 -46.88
C LEU A 69 4.68 51.26 -48.36
N GLN A 70 3.78 50.75 -49.22
CA GLN A 70 3.80 51.01 -50.65
C GLN A 70 3.04 52.27 -51.05
N HIS A 71 1.94 52.58 -50.36
CA HIS A 71 1.01 53.63 -50.77
C HIS A 71 0.86 54.77 -49.76
N GLY A 72 1.42 54.67 -48.55
CA GLY A 72 1.29 55.68 -47.50
C GLY A 72 -0.10 55.79 -46.84
N GLU A 73 -1.12 55.16 -47.43
CA GLU A 73 -2.50 55.14 -46.95
C GLU A 73 -2.70 54.21 -45.75
N HIS A 74 -3.69 54.51 -44.90
CA HIS A 74 -4.05 53.66 -43.78
C HIS A 74 -4.58 52.29 -44.23
N TYR A 75 -4.27 51.26 -43.46
CA TYR A 75 -4.89 49.95 -43.68
C TYR A 75 -6.37 50.00 -43.27
N ILE A 76 -7.26 49.55 -44.17
CA ILE A 76 -8.71 49.59 -43.99
C ILE A 76 -9.37 48.22 -44.18
N MET A 77 -8.70 47.29 -44.85
CA MET A 77 -9.19 45.94 -45.13
C MET A 77 -8.14 44.91 -44.70
N PHE A 78 -8.59 43.68 -44.43
CA PHE A 78 -7.75 42.52 -44.15
C PHE A 78 -8.15 41.37 -45.06
N SER A 79 -7.16 40.70 -45.64
CA SER A 79 -7.35 39.47 -46.41
C SER A 79 -7.06 38.26 -45.52
N PRO A 80 -8.08 37.48 -45.11
CA PRO A 80 -7.88 36.31 -44.25
C PRO A 80 -7.10 35.18 -44.95
N LEU A 81 -7.27 35.06 -46.28
CA LEU A 81 -6.56 34.06 -47.09
C LEU A 81 -5.06 34.34 -47.16
N GLN A 82 -4.69 35.60 -47.38
CA GLN A 82 -3.29 36.00 -47.53
C GLN A 82 -2.66 36.42 -46.20
N ASN A 83 -3.47 36.59 -45.15
CA ASN A 83 -3.07 37.08 -43.83
C ASN A 83 -2.35 38.44 -43.91
N THR A 84 -2.88 39.35 -44.72
CA THR A 84 -2.29 40.66 -45.00
C THR A 84 -3.28 41.79 -44.76
N MET A 85 -2.76 42.92 -44.25
CA MET A 85 -3.50 44.17 -44.17
C MET A 85 -3.42 44.89 -45.52
N LEU A 86 -4.53 45.49 -45.95
CA LEU A 86 -4.67 46.15 -47.25
C LEU A 86 -5.16 47.59 -47.05
N CYS A 87 -4.48 48.55 -47.68
CA CYS A 87 -5.03 49.89 -47.86
C CYS A 87 -6.00 49.90 -49.04
N VAL A 88 -6.63 51.05 -49.29
CA VAL A 88 -7.60 51.22 -50.39
C VAL A 88 -7.03 50.85 -51.77
N ASN A 89 -5.75 51.16 -52.02
CA ASN A 89 -5.09 50.87 -53.30
C ASN A 89 -4.73 49.38 -53.42
N CYS A 90 -4.08 48.79 -52.40
CA CYS A 90 -3.79 47.36 -52.38
C CYS A 90 -5.05 46.49 -52.53
N PHE A 91 -6.19 46.92 -52.00
CA PHE A 91 -7.46 46.21 -52.16
C PHE A 91 -8.02 46.31 -53.59
N ARG A 92 -7.83 47.45 -54.27
CA ARG A 92 -8.25 47.64 -55.66
C ARG A 92 -7.42 46.82 -56.64
N ASP A 93 -6.13 46.64 -56.33
CA ASP A 93 -5.19 45.88 -57.14
C ASP A 93 -5.31 44.36 -56.94
N LEU A 94 -6.14 43.91 -55.99
CA LEU A 94 -6.36 42.50 -55.70
C LEU A 94 -7.33 41.85 -56.72
N PRO A 95 -7.09 40.59 -57.15
CA PRO A 95 -8.01 39.84 -58.00
C PRO A 95 -9.42 39.73 -57.40
N ASN A 96 -10.43 39.73 -58.27
CA ASN A 96 -11.82 39.83 -57.85
C ASN A 96 -12.27 38.63 -57.00
N GLU A 97 -11.69 37.45 -57.19
CA GLU A 97 -11.99 36.26 -56.38
C GLU A 97 -11.53 36.39 -54.92
N ILE A 98 -10.47 37.17 -54.66
CA ILE A 98 -9.90 37.36 -53.31
C ILE A 98 -10.59 38.53 -52.60
N ARG A 99 -11.02 39.56 -53.34
CA ARG A 99 -11.72 40.72 -52.78
C ARG A 99 -13.01 40.35 -52.06
N THR A 100 -13.75 39.35 -52.55
CA THR A 100 -15.02 38.88 -51.94
C THR A 100 -14.82 38.28 -50.55
N GLN A 101 -13.60 37.91 -50.19
CA GLN A 101 -13.25 37.31 -48.90
C GLN A 101 -12.55 38.28 -47.95
N CYS A 102 -12.23 39.49 -48.43
CA CYS A 102 -11.66 40.54 -47.61
C CYS A 102 -12.75 41.13 -46.71
N VAL A 103 -12.37 41.47 -45.49
CA VAL A 103 -13.24 42.13 -44.50
C VAL A 103 -12.56 43.41 -44.03
N ASP A 104 -13.33 44.36 -43.51
CA ASP A 104 -12.76 45.54 -42.87
C ASP A 104 -11.94 45.17 -41.62
N ILE A 105 -11.01 46.05 -41.24
CA ILE A 105 -10.09 45.79 -40.12
C ILE A 105 -10.84 45.54 -38.80
N ASP A 106 -11.94 46.24 -38.53
CA ASP A 106 -12.69 46.10 -37.28
C ASP A 106 -13.38 44.73 -37.19
N THR A 107 -14.00 44.29 -38.28
CA THR A 107 -14.59 42.96 -38.40
C THR A 107 -13.51 41.86 -38.31
N ALA A 108 -12.38 42.00 -39.01
CA ALA A 108 -11.27 41.06 -38.92
C ALA A 108 -10.75 40.92 -37.49
N HIS A 109 -10.56 42.06 -36.82
CA HIS A 109 -10.11 42.11 -35.44
C HIS A 109 -11.12 41.44 -34.51
N ALA A 110 -12.42 41.74 -34.63
CA ALA A 110 -13.46 41.12 -33.81
C ALA A 110 -13.51 39.59 -34.00
N GLN A 111 -13.39 39.10 -35.23
CA GLN A 111 -13.34 37.66 -35.52
C GLN A 111 -12.08 36.99 -34.95
N ALA A 112 -10.92 37.62 -35.10
CA ALA A 112 -9.66 37.12 -34.57
C ALA A 112 -9.64 37.12 -33.04
N ALA A 113 -10.14 38.19 -32.42
CA ALA A 113 -10.29 38.32 -30.98
C ALA A 113 -11.19 37.20 -30.40
N LYS A 114 -12.34 36.94 -31.03
CA LYS A 114 -13.24 35.84 -30.61
C LYS A 114 -12.63 34.45 -30.80
N ARG A 115 -11.76 34.27 -31.80
CA ARG A 115 -10.99 33.03 -31.97
C ARG A 115 -9.94 32.88 -30.86
N LEU A 116 -9.23 33.95 -30.53
CA LEU A 116 -8.24 33.96 -29.45
C LEU A 116 -8.88 33.74 -28.08
N GLU A 117 -10.01 34.39 -27.80
CA GLU A 117 -10.78 34.24 -26.56
C GLU A 117 -11.19 32.77 -26.34
N ARG A 118 -11.68 32.09 -27.39
CA ARG A 118 -11.98 30.66 -27.31
C ARG A 118 -10.75 29.81 -26.97
N GLY A 119 -9.60 30.12 -27.58
CA GLY A 119 -8.34 29.44 -27.26
C GLY A 119 -7.87 29.70 -25.83
N GLN A 120 -8.00 30.95 -25.37
CA GLN A 120 -7.68 31.34 -23.99
C GLN A 120 -8.54 30.61 -22.97
N ASN A 121 -9.86 30.55 -23.20
CA ASN A 121 -10.78 29.85 -22.31
C ASN A 121 -10.45 28.35 -22.25
N ALA A 122 -10.17 27.71 -23.39
CA ALA A 122 -9.74 26.31 -23.42
C ALA A 122 -8.45 26.07 -22.61
N ILE A 123 -7.49 26.99 -22.64
CA ILE A 123 -6.27 26.91 -21.83
C ILE A 123 -6.58 27.12 -20.34
N MET A 124 -7.47 28.04 -20.00
CA MET A 124 -7.89 28.26 -18.61
C MET A 124 -8.59 27.03 -18.03
N ASP A 125 -9.47 26.39 -18.79
CA ASP A 125 -10.16 25.16 -18.40
C ASP A 125 -9.16 24.02 -18.20
N LEU A 126 -8.21 23.84 -19.14
CA LEU A 126 -7.14 22.87 -19.01
C LEU A 126 -6.26 23.15 -17.78
N GLN A 127 -5.91 24.41 -17.53
CA GLN A 127 -5.09 24.80 -16.39
C GLN A 127 -5.80 24.48 -15.05
N THR A 128 -7.12 24.69 -14.99
CA THR A 128 -7.95 24.35 -13.83
C THR A 128 -8.00 22.84 -13.63
N SER A 129 -8.30 22.08 -14.68
CA SER A 129 -8.33 20.61 -14.64
C SER A 129 -6.98 20.01 -14.20
N VAL A 130 -5.86 20.54 -14.71
CA VAL A 130 -4.52 20.09 -14.29
C VAL A 130 -4.27 20.41 -12.81
N ARG A 131 -4.68 21.60 -12.33
CA ARG A 131 -4.56 21.94 -10.90
C ARG A 131 -5.38 21.00 -10.02
N ASP A 132 -6.61 20.71 -10.39
CA ASP A 132 -7.48 19.78 -9.66
C ASP A 132 -6.89 18.37 -9.66
N GLY A 133 -6.34 17.92 -10.80
CA GLY A 133 -5.63 16.65 -10.90
C GLY A 133 -4.41 16.57 -9.99
N ILE A 134 -3.62 17.65 -9.87
CA ILE A 134 -2.48 17.72 -8.94
C ILE A 134 -2.95 17.59 -7.48
N ILE A 135 -4.02 18.28 -7.11
CA ILE A 135 -4.58 18.23 -5.75
C ILE A 135 -5.10 16.82 -5.45
N ALA A 136 -5.85 16.22 -6.38
CA ALA A 136 -6.37 14.87 -6.25
C ALA A 136 -5.25 13.84 -6.08
N LEU A 137 -4.20 13.90 -6.89
CA LEU A 137 -3.05 12.99 -6.79
C LEU A 137 -2.31 13.15 -5.45
N LYS A 138 -2.14 14.38 -4.95
CA LYS A 138 -1.57 14.61 -3.62
C LYS A 138 -2.45 13.98 -2.53
N GLY A 139 -3.77 14.13 -2.63
CA GLY A 139 -4.72 13.50 -1.71
C GLY A 139 -4.60 11.97 -1.71
N LEU A 140 -4.52 11.34 -2.89
CA LEU A 140 -4.33 9.89 -3.03
C LEU A 140 -2.98 9.42 -2.47
N MET A 141 -1.92 10.21 -2.60
CA MET A 141 -0.62 9.88 -1.99
C MET A 141 -0.68 9.88 -0.46
N ASP A 142 -1.38 10.85 0.13
CA ASP A 142 -1.54 10.92 1.58
C ASP A 142 -2.46 9.81 2.10
N GLU A 143 -3.52 9.47 1.36
CA GLU A 143 -4.37 8.34 1.66
C GLU A 143 -3.61 7.00 1.58
N LEU A 144 -2.79 6.82 0.55
CA LEU A 144 -1.96 5.63 0.40
C LEU A 144 -1.00 5.44 1.59
N ARG A 145 -0.41 6.54 2.09
CA ARG A 145 0.43 6.50 3.30
C ARG A 145 -0.37 6.07 4.53
N ARG A 146 -1.56 6.67 4.75
CA ARG A 146 -2.43 6.28 5.87
C ARG A 146 -2.87 4.82 5.78
N ASN A 147 -3.22 4.34 4.58
CA ASN A 147 -3.62 2.95 4.37
C ASN A 147 -2.47 1.99 4.65
N MET A 148 -1.25 2.31 4.21
CA MET A 148 -0.05 1.54 4.54
C MET A 148 0.19 1.48 6.05
N ASP A 149 0.11 2.61 6.74
CA ASP A 149 0.36 2.67 8.19
C ASP A 149 -0.74 1.93 8.98
N SER A 150 -2.00 2.06 8.54
CA SER A 150 -3.13 1.30 9.08
C SER A 150 -2.93 -0.20 8.92
N GLU A 151 -2.52 -0.66 7.74
CA GLU A 151 -2.29 -2.09 7.48
C GLU A 151 -1.13 -2.63 8.31
N LYS A 152 -0.02 -1.88 8.40
CA LYS A 152 1.10 -2.23 9.29
C LYS A 152 0.64 -2.35 10.75
N HIS A 153 -0.20 -1.41 11.20
CA HIS A 153 -0.74 -1.46 12.55
C HIS A 153 -1.62 -2.70 12.76
N THR A 154 -2.51 -3.01 11.82
CA THR A 154 -3.35 -4.22 11.85
C THR A 154 -2.51 -5.49 11.96
N ILE A 155 -1.47 -5.64 11.12
CA ILE A 155 -0.57 -6.79 11.14
C ILE A 155 0.15 -6.90 12.50
N ASN A 156 0.68 -5.79 13.02
CA ASN A 156 1.38 -5.79 14.31
C ASN A 156 0.45 -6.16 15.45
N THR A 157 -0.76 -5.60 15.49
CA THR A 157 -1.77 -5.92 16.51
C THR A 157 -2.19 -7.39 16.43
N PHE A 158 -2.36 -7.93 15.23
CA PHE A 158 -2.66 -9.35 15.03
C PHE A 158 -1.55 -10.25 15.58
N CYS A 159 -0.29 -9.98 15.21
CA CYS A 159 0.86 -10.75 15.70
C CYS A 159 1.01 -10.65 17.23
N HIS A 160 0.82 -9.46 17.79
CA HIS A 160 0.91 -9.24 19.22
C HIS A 160 -0.16 -10.02 19.99
N GLY A 161 -1.41 -9.96 19.55
CA GLY A 161 -2.51 -10.69 20.19
C GLY A 161 -2.32 -12.21 20.13
N MET A 162 -1.79 -12.74 19.03
CA MET A 162 -1.45 -14.17 18.93
C MET A 162 -0.34 -14.55 19.92
N GLN A 163 0.73 -13.74 20.03
CA GLN A 163 1.81 -13.97 20.99
C GLN A 163 1.33 -13.90 22.43
N GLU A 164 0.44 -12.96 22.76
CA GLU A 164 -0.16 -12.84 24.08
C GLU A 164 -0.99 -14.08 24.44
N ALA A 165 -1.82 -14.57 23.51
CA ALA A 165 -2.59 -15.80 23.70
C ALA A 165 -1.67 -17.00 23.96
N MET A 166 -0.60 -17.15 23.19
CA MET A 166 0.41 -18.20 23.41
C MET A 166 1.09 -18.07 24.78
N ALA A 167 1.52 -16.87 25.17
CA ALA A 167 2.18 -16.62 26.43
C ALA A 167 1.26 -16.94 27.62
N LYS A 168 -0.02 -16.57 27.52
CA LYS A 168 -1.04 -16.87 28.53
C LYS A 168 -1.28 -18.38 28.65
N THR A 169 -1.46 -19.09 27.54
CA THR A 169 -1.63 -20.55 27.56
C THR A 169 -0.40 -21.24 28.15
N HIS A 170 0.81 -20.81 27.76
CA HIS A 170 2.06 -21.31 28.33
C HIS A 170 2.08 -21.16 29.86
N ALA A 171 1.79 -19.96 30.38
CA ALA A 171 1.78 -19.70 31.81
C ALA A 171 0.78 -20.61 32.55
N THR A 172 -0.45 -20.73 32.04
CA THR A 172 -1.48 -21.61 32.62
C THR A 172 -1.04 -23.07 32.65
N MET A 173 -0.42 -23.57 31.58
CA MET A 173 0.03 -24.97 31.52
C MET A 173 1.17 -25.27 32.49
N ILE A 174 2.10 -24.32 32.66
CA ILE A 174 3.16 -24.44 33.67
C ILE A 174 2.57 -24.43 35.09
N MET A 175 1.59 -23.57 35.36
CA MET A 175 0.89 -23.56 36.64
C MET A 175 0.16 -24.88 36.92
N GLU A 176 -0.44 -25.51 35.92
CA GLU A 176 -1.11 -26.81 36.09
C GLU A 176 -0.10 -27.93 36.40
N VAL A 177 1.06 -27.94 35.73
CA VAL A 177 2.16 -28.87 36.06
C VAL A 177 2.59 -28.71 37.52
N GLN A 178 2.79 -27.45 37.95
CA GLN A 178 3.19 -27.14 39.31
C GLN A 178 2.13 -27.59 40.34
N ARG A 179 0.86 -27.32 40.06
CA ARG A 179 -0.27 -27.73 40.91
C ARG A 179 -0.35 -29.24 41.06
N GLN A 180 -0.19 -29.99 39.97
CA GLN A 180 -0.16 -31.46 40.03
C GLN A 180 1.02 -31.98 40.84
N TYR A 181 2.21 -31.37 40.67
CA TYR A 181 3.39 -31.71 41.46
C TYR A 181 3.14 -31.50 42.95
N GLU A 182 2.72 -30.30 43.37
CA GLU A 182 2.50 -29.95 44.77
C GLU A 182 1.43 -30.82 45.43
N SER A 183 0.35 -31.11 44.69
CA SER A 183 -0.71 -31.99 45.17
C SER A 183 -0.20 -33.41 45.43
N LYS A 184 0.59 -33.98 44.51
CA LYS A 184 1.17 -35.32 44.68
C LYS A 184 2.25 -35.36 45.75
N GLU A 185 3.12 -34.35 45.78
CA GLU A 185 4.17 -34.23 46.79
C GLU A 185 3.55 -34.21 48.20
N ARG A 186 2.46 -33.45 48.40
CA ARG A 186 1.74 -33.43 49.68
C ARG A 186 1.26 -34.81 50.09
N ILE A 187 0.70 -35.60 49.16
CA ILE A 187 0.24 -36.96 49.43
C ILE A 187 1.43 -37.87 49.78
N TYR A 188 2.51 -37.84 49.00
CA TYR A 188 3.70 -38.66 49.26
C TYR A 188 4.37 -38.32 50.58
N ARG A 189 4.51 -37.03 50.91
CA ARG A 189 5.04 -36.60 52.22
C ARG A 189 4.17 -37.08 53.37
N SER A 190 2.84 -37.01 53.24
CA SER A 190 1.93 -37.53 54.26
C SER A 190 2.07 -39.04 54.45
N GLN A 191 2.13 -39.81 53.36
CA GLN A 191 2.36 -41.26 53.43
C GLN A 191 3.73 -41.61 54.04
N LEU A 192 4.78 -40.87 53.69
CA LEU A 192 6.12 -41.05 54.28
C LEU A 192 6.12 -40.80 55.78
N VAL A 193 5.41 -39.78 56.27
CA VAL A 193 5.28 -39.52 57.71
C VAL A 193 4.59 -40.70 58.41
N VAL A 194 3.50 -41.23 57.86
CA VAL A 194 2.80 -42.39 58.43
C VAL A 194 3.68 -43.64 58.45
N LEU A 195 4.40 -43.93 57.37
CA LEU A 195 5.33 -45.06 57.35
C LEU A 195 6.49 -44.85 58.33
N GLY A 196 6.97 -43.61 58.46
CA GLY A 196 8.01 -43.22 59.41
C GLY A 196 7.59 -43.41 60.87
N THR A 197 6.32 -43.21 61.23
CA THR A 197 5.84 -43.45 62.61
C THR A 197 5.62 -44.92 62.92
N VAL A 198 5.23 -45.74 61.93
CA VAL A 198 5.00 -47.18 62.11
C VAL A 198 6.31 -47.97 62.18
N MET A 199 7.35 -47.55 61.46
CA MET A 199 8.62 -48.27 61.36
C MET A 199 9.30 -48.56 62.72
N PRO A 200 9.45 -47.61 63.66
CA PRO A 200 10.07 -47.88 64.96
C PRO A 200 9.29 -48.90 65.80
N VAL A 201 7.96 -48.90 65.70
CA VAL A 201 7.08 -49.85 66.43
C VAL A 201 7.29 -51.27 65.90
N LEU A 202 7.39 -51.44 64.58
CA LEU A 202 7.71 -52.72 63.96
C LEU A 202 9.12 -53.20 64.35
N GLN A 203 10.12 -52.31 64.29
CA GLN A 203 11.49 -52.61 64.71
C GLN A 203 11.56 -53.04 66.19
N LEU A 204 10.85 -52.35 67.07
CA LEU A 204 10.77 -52.70 68.50
C LEU A 204 10.15 -54.09 68.69
N HIS A 205 9.04 -54.40 67.99
CA HIS A 205 8.44 -55.73 68.04
C HIS A 205 9.41 -56.83 67.59
N LEU A 206 10.18 -56.59 66.51
CA LEU A 206 11.20 -57.54 66.06
C LEU A 206 12.32 -57.72 67.08
N VAL A 207 12.84 -56.64 67.68
CA VAL A 207 13.89 -56.71 68.72
C VAL A 207 13.39 -57.45 69.97
N LEU A 208 12.16 -57.17 70.41
CA LEU A 208 11.56 -57.86 71.56
C LEU A 208 11.39 -59.35 71.29
N CYS A 209 10.91 -59.74 70.10
CA CYS A 209 10.74 -61.15 69.74
C CYS A 209 12.08 -61.88 69.69
N THR A 210 13.07 -61.30 69.00
CA THR A 210 14.42 -61.89 68.89
C THR A 210 15.09 -62.05 70.25
N THR A 211 15.00 -61.02 71.10
CA THR A 211 15.56 -61.06 72.47
C THR A 211 14.85 -62.10 73.33
N PHE A 212 13.50 -62.15 73.30
CA PHE A 212 12.71 -63.14 74.03
C PHE A 212 13.06 -64.57 73.61
N THR A 213 13.12 -64.85 72.30
CA THR A 213 13.49 -66.18 71.79
C THR A 213 14.90 -66.60 72.23
N ALA A 214 15.85 -65.67 72.33
CA ALA A 214 17.22 -65.98 72.73
C ALA A 214 17.41 -66.15 74.25
N ALA A 215 16.65 -65.40 75.07
CA ALA A 215 16.89 -65.31 76.51
C ALA A 215 15.89 -66.10 77.38
N ALA A 216 14.71 -66.44 76.87
CA ALA A 216 13.69 -67.14 77.65
C ALA A 216 14.07 -68.60 77.92
N ASN A 217 13.84 -69.06 79.14
CA ASN A 217 13.94 -70.48 79.45
C ASN A 217 12.69 -71.25 78.97
N LYS A 218 12.78 -72.59 78.92
CA LYS A 218 11.71 -73.45 78.37
C LYS A 218 10.32 -73.25 78.99
N TYR A 219 10.24 -72.88 80.27
CA TYR A 219 8.97 -72.67 80.96
C TYR A 219 8.37 -71.31 80.61
N GLN A 220 9.16 -70.24 80.71
CA GLN A 220 8.76 -68.89 80.32
C GLN A 220 8.39 -68.79 78.84
N PHE A 221 9.10 -69.54 77.99
CA PHE A 221 8.82 -69.59 76.56
C PHE A 221 7.44 -70.19 76.27
N LEU A 222 7.14 -71.38 76.83
CA LEU A 222 5.85 -72.05 76.60
C LEU A 222 4.66 -71.27 77.17
N GLU A 223 4.85 -70.53 78.26
CA GLU A 223 3.80 -69.71 78.88
C GLU A 223 3.47 -68.46 78.04
N LEU A 224 4.48 -67.74 77.54
CA LEU A 224 4.30 -66.42 76.91
C LEU A 224 4.26 -66.47 75.37
N CYS A 225 4.76 -67.53 74.74
CA CYS A 225 4.81 -67.66 73.27
C CYS A 225 3.42 -67.58 72.60
N PRO A 226 2.34 -68.23 73.10
CA PRO A 226 1.02 -68.12 72.47
C PRO A 226 0.51 -66.67 72.38
N SER A 227 0.63 -65.91 73.47
CA SER A 227 0.23 -64.48 73.49
C SER A 227 1.11 -63.61 72.59
N LEU A 228 2.41 -63.93 72.48
CA LEU A 228 3.31 -63.25 71.55
C LEU A 228 2.93 -63.50 70.09
N ILE A 229 2.60 -64.74 69.73
CA ILE A 229 2.14 -65.14 68.39
C ILE A 229 0.83 -64.42 68.04
N GLU A 230 -0.14 -64.38 68.97
CA GLU A 230 -1.41 -63.68 68.76
C GLU A 230 -1.17 -62.18 68.49
N ARG A 231 -0.29 -61.55 69.28
CA ARG A 231 0.06 -60.14 69.10
C ARG A 231 0.77 -59.89 67.77
N LEU A 232 1.70 -60.75 67.35
CA LEU A 232 2.38 -60.64 66.06
C LEU A 232 1.42 -60.85 64.89
N SER A 233 0.48 -61.78 65.01
CA SER A 233 -0.58 -62.01 64.02
C SER A 233 -1.48 -60.78 63.88
N ALA A 234 -1.89 -60.17 65.00
CA ALA A 234 -2.63 -58.92 64.98
C ALA A 234 -1.84 -57.80 64.27
N VAL A 235 -0.55 -57.62 64.59
CA VAL A 235 0.31 -56.63 63.94
C VAL A 235 0.51 -56.91 62.45
N GLY A 236 0.71 -58.17 62.06
CA GLY A 236 0.87 -58.58 60.66
C GLY A 236 -0.39 -58.35 59.81
N ASN A 237 -1.56 -58.41 60.44
CA ASN A 237 -2.85 -58.17 59.78
C ASN A 237 -3.27 -56.69 59.77
N LEU A 238 -2.56 -55.81 60.49
CA LEU A 238 -2.97 -54.40 60.66
C LEU A 238 -2.91 -53.58 59.38
N SER A 239 -2.24 -53.99 58.29
CA SER A 239 -2.34 -53.23 57.04
C SER A 239 -1.79 -53.91 55.77
N GLN A 240 -2.56 -53.80 54.68
CA GLN A 240 -2.07 -53.67 53.30
C GLN A 240 -2.08 -52.17 52.90
N PRO A 241 -1.32 -51.26 53.52
CA PRO A 241 -1.47 -49.83 53.26
C PRO A 241 -0.81 -49.40 51.94
N VAL A 242 -0.15 -50.32 51.22
CA VAL A 242 0.83 -50.01 50.16
C VAL A 242 0.26 -50.12 48.73
N ARG A 243 -0.92 -50.71 48.50
CA ARG A 243 -1.31 -51.08 47.12
C ARG A 243 -1.82 -49.95 46.23
N SER A 244 -2.14 -48.76 46.75
CA SER A 244 -2.52 -47.61 45.92
C SER A 244 -1.44 -46.52 45.92
N LEU A 245 -0.21 -46.90 45.55
CA LEU A 245 0.77 -45.90 45.12
C LEU A 245 0.20 -45.17 43.90
N GLN A 246 -0.27 -43.94 44.11
CA GLN A 246 -0.71 -43.08 43.03
C GLN A 246 0.49 -42.81 42.11
N SER A 247 0.26 -42.91 40.79
CA SER A 247 1.30 -42.70 39.77
C SER A 247 2.00 -41.33 39.91
N SER A 248 3.32 -41.32 39.77
CA SER A 248 4.14 -40.10 39.77
C SER A 248 4.06 -39.32 38.45
N GLN A 249 3.40 -39.86 37.42
CA GLN A 249 3.33 -39.22 36.10
C GLN A 249 2.54 -37.91 36.14
N ILE A 250 3.15 -36.81 35.71
CA ILE A 250 2.46 -35.54 35.47
C ILE A 250 2.14 -35.45 33.98
N LYS A 251 0.87 -35.20 33.66
CA LYS A 251 0.40 -35.09 32.28
C LYS A 251 -0.53 -33.89 32.16
N THR A 252 -0.38 -33.13 31.09
CA THR A 252 -1.25 -32.02 30.73
C THR A 252 -1.75 -32.20 29.30
N ASN A 253 -2.86 -31.56 28.98
CA ASN A 253 -3.44 -31.49 27.64
C ASN A 253 -2.89 -30.32 26.82
N TYR A 254 -1.64 -29.89 27.09
CA TYR A 254 -1.05 -28.65 26.56
C TYR A 254 -1.26 -28.43 25.05
N ARG A 255 -1.13 -29.50 24.24
CA ARG A 255 -1.34 -29.41 22.78
C ARG A 255 -2.75 -28.96 22.41
N SER A 256 -3.76 -29.47 23.10
CA SER A 256 -5.15 -29.10 22.87
C SER A 256 -5.42 -27.66 23.30
N GLU A 257 -4.87 -27.24 24.44
CA GLU A 257 -5.03 -25.89 24.98
C GLU A 257 -4.38 -24.83 24.07
N PHE A 258 -3.20 -25.11 23.53
CA PHE A 258 -2.57 -24.25 22.52
C PHE A 258 -3.36 -24.21 21.21
N ALA A 259 -3.87 -25.35 20.76
CA ALA A 259 -4.67 -25.38 19.53
C ALA A 259 -5.97 -24.57 19.68
N GLN A 260 -6.63 -24.67 20.84
CA GLN A 260 -7.84 -23.91 21.13
C GLN A 260 -7.56 -22.41 21.32
N SER A 261 -6.48 -22.02 22.01
CA SER A 261 -6.16 -20.60 22.21
C SER A 261 -5.73 -19.90 20.92
N LEU A 262 -5.15 -20.66 19.98
CA LEU A 262 -4.76 -20.17 18.67
C LEU A 262 -5.89 -20.19 17.63
N GLU A 263 -6.99 -20.92 17.87
CA GLU A 263 -8.12 -21.04 16.94
C GLU A 263 -8.61 -19.71 16.36
N PRO A 264 -8.80 -18.63 17.15
CA PRO A 264 -9.27 -17.34 16.63
C PRO A 264 -8.30 -16.69 15.63
N TRP A 265 -7.02 -17.08 15.65
CA TRP A 265 -5.95 -16.48 14.85
C TRP A 265 -5.66 -17.29 13.58
N ILE A 266 -5.64 -18.62 13.69
CA ILE A 266 -5.30 -19.53 12.56
C ILE A 266 -6.53 -20.14 11.88
N GLY A 267 -7.71 -19.97 12.47
CA GLY A 267 -8.98 -20.50 11.97
C GLY A 267 -9.23 -21.98 12.32
N PRO A 268 -10.50 -22.41 12.30
CA PRO A 268 -10.92 -23.73 12.80
C PRO A 268 -10.40 -24.91 11.95
N ALA A 269 -10.08 -24.69 10.67
CA ALA A 269 -9.56 -25.73 9.79
C ALA A 269 -8.16 -26.23 10.19
N ALA A 270 -7.28 -25.31 10.62
CA ALA A 270 -5.93 -25.67 11.06
C ALA A 270 -5.95 -26.45 12.39
N VAL A 271 -6.88 -26.12 13.28
CA VAL A 271 -7.08 -26.78 14.58
C VAL A 271 -7.65 -28.19 14.42
N SER A 272 -8.65 -28.36 13.55
CA SER A 272 -9.32 -29.65 13.30
C SER A 272 -8.39 -30.69 12.66
N GLN A 273 -7.46 -30.26 11.79
CA GLN A 273 -6.43 -31.12 11.21
C GLN A 273 -5.45 -31.63 12.28
N HIS A 274 -5.00 -30.77 13.19
CA HIS A 274 -4.10 -31.16 14.28
C HIS A 274 -4.75 -32.12 15.29
N GLN A 275 -6.02 -31.89 15.64
CA GLN A 275 -6.76 -32.80 16.53
C GLN A 275 -6.94 -34.20 15.92
N SER A 276 -7.17 -34.28 14.61
CA SER A 276 -7.29 -35.55 13.88
C SER A 276 -5.96 -36.32 13.85
N GLU A 277 -4.83 -35.63 13.70
CA GLU A 277 -3.48 -36.22 13.75
C GLU A 277 -3.09 -36.69 15.17
N LEU A 278 -3.52 -35.96 16.21
CA LEU A 278 -3.34 -36.38 17.61
C LEU A 278 -4.19 -37.61 17.97
N ALA A 279 -5.43 -37.69 17.48
CA ALA A 279 -6.28 -38.87 17.64
C ALA A 279 -5.71 -40.10 16.92
N ALA A 280 -5.01 -39.90 15.79
CA ALA A 280 -4.33 -40.96 15.06
C ALA A 280 -3.03 -41.43 15.76
N THR A 281 -2.27 -40.52 16.37
CA THR A 281 -1.01 -40.84 17.07
C THR A 281 -1.23 -41.40 18.46
N SER A 282 -2.30 -41.02 19.16
CA SER A 282 -2.69 -41.62 20.46
C SER A 282 -3.07 -43.10 20.33
N ARG A 283 -3.41 -43.58 19.13
CA ARG A 283 -3.69 -45.01 18.84
C ARG A 283 -2.45 -45.87 18.60
N MET A 284 -1.24 -45.30 18.59
CA MET A 284 0.00 -46.07 18.36
C MET A 284 0.67 -46.60 19.64
N TYR A 285 0.15 -46.26 20.83
CA TYR A 285 0.71 -46.70 22.12
C TYR A 285 -0.20 -47.63 22.93
N ASP A 286 -1.24 -48.20 22.31
CA ASP A 286 -1.95 -49.34 22.90
C ASP A 286 -1.71 -50.61 22.07
N SER A 287 -1.44 -51.68 22.80
CA SER A 287 -0.88 -52.96 22.36
C SER A 287 -1.56 -53.61 21.15
N VAL A 288 -0.73 -54.20 20.29
CA VAL A 288 -1.07 -55.18 19.24
C VAL A 288 -1.89 -56.36 19.80
N PRO A 289 -2.95 -56.83 19.10
CA PRO A 289 -2.93 -58.17 18.47
C PRO A 289 -3.38 -58.17 16.99
N PRO A 290 -3.20 -59.29 16.24
CA PRO A 290 -3.02 -59.26 14.79
C PRO A 290 -4.28 -59.45 13.93
N ALA A 291 -4.26 -58.76 12.79
CA ALA A 291 -4.82 -59.07 11.47
C ALA A 291 -6.26 -59.60 11.31
N THR A 292 -7.06 -58.88 10.51
CA THR A 292 -7.66 -59.44 9.28
C THR A 292 -7.91 -58.33 8.24
N LYS A 293 -7.44 -58.57 7.02
CA LYS A 293 -7.67 -57.75 5.83
C LYS A 293 -9.11 -57.96 5.36
N LYS A 294 -10.00 -56.96 5.51
CA LYS A 294 -11.21 -56.73 4.68
C LYS A 294 -12.07 -55.56 5.20
N GLN A 295 -11.58 -54.31 5.18
CA GLN A 295 -12.47 -53.14 5.32
C GLN A 295 -11.87 -51.77 4.94
N GLN A 296 -11.02 -51.71 3.93
CA GLN A 296 -10.36 -50.43 3.54
C GLN A 296 -10.89 -49.77 2.26
N THR A 297 -12.04 -50.20 1.72
CA THR A 297 -12.57 -49.66 0.46
C THR A 297 -13.91 -48.93 0.57
N ALA A 298 -14.49 -48.76 1.76
CA ALA A 298 -15.82 -48.16 1.92
C ALA A 298 -15.84 -46.69 2.41
N LEU A 299 -14.70 -46.11 2.82
CA LEU A 299 -14.66 -44.78 3.46
C LEU A 299 -14.16 -43.63 2.58
N LYS A 300 -13.80 -43.89 1.31
CA LYS A 300 -13.35 -42.82 0.39
C LYS A 300 -14.45 -42.13 -0.41
N ASN A 301 -15.67 -42.64 -0.43
CA ASN A 301 -16.73 -42.12 -1.33
C ASN A 301 -17.87 -41.36 -0.63
N LYS A 302 -17.76 -41.02 0.67
CA LYS A 302 -18.84 -40.29 1.40
C LYS A 302 -18.48 -38.88 1.87
N LEU A 303 -17.32 -38.33 1.51
CA LEU A 303 -16.88 -37.00 1.96
C LEU A 303 -17.08 -35.88 0.91
N LEU A 304 -17.86 -36.12 -0.15
CA LEU A 304 -17.99 -35.17 -1.26
C LEU A 304 -19.43 -34.74 -1.57
N ASP A 305 -20.41 -35.10 -0.73
CA ASP A 305 -21.83 -34.85 -1.03
C ASP A 305 -22.57 -34.16 0.12
N GLY A 306 -21.93 -33.13 0.69
CA GLY A 306 -22.54 -32.27 1.70
C GLY A 306 -22.84 -30.89 1.13
N ASP A 307 -24.08 -30.69 0.69
CA ASP A 307 -24.67 -29.36 0.40
C ASP A 307 -24.71 -28.50 1.67
N SER A 308 -23.55 -27.97 2.03
CA SER A 308 -23.36 -27.01 3.11
C SER A 308 -23.14 -25.63 2.50
N SER A 309 -23.68 -24.60 3.17
CA SER A 309 -23.50 -23.17 2.82
C SER A 309 -22.03 -22.81 2.51
N PHE A 310 -21.09 -23.46 3.19
CA PHE A 310 -19.65 -23.33 2.96
C PHE A 310 -19.19 -23.90 1.61
N SER A 311 -19.67 -25.08 1.21
CA SER A 311 -19.33 -25.66 -0.11
C SER A 311 -19.83 -24.78 -1.26
N THR A 312 -21.01 -24.16 -1.10
CA THR A 312 -21.54 -23.18 -2.06
C THR A 312 -20.71 -21.90 -2.07
N HIS A 313 -20.25 -21.42 -0.91
CA HIS A 313 -19.35 -20.27 -0.81
C HIS A 313 -18.00 -20.52 -1.48
N CYS A 314 -17.38 -21.69 -1.26
CA CYS A 314 -16.13 -22.07 -1.94
C CYS A 314 -16.31 -22.16 -3.46
N ARG A 315 -17.41 -22.76 -3.94
CA ARG A 315 -17.71 -22.83 -5.38
C ARG A 315 -17.93 -21.45 -6.00
N SER A 316 -18.58 -20.54 -5.27
CA SER A 316 -18.75 -19.14 -5.68
C SER A 316 -17.40 -18.41 -5.79
N PHE A 317 -16.52 -18.58 -4.79
CA PHE A 317 -15.20 -17.97 -4.79
C PHE A 317 -14.30 -18.51 -5.91
N GLU A 318 -14.34 -19.83 -6.16
CA GLU A 318 -13.66 -20.43 -7.31
C GLU A 318 -14.20 -19.90 -8.64
N SER A 319 -15.51 -19.64 -8.75
CA SER A 319 -16.11 -19.01 -9.94
C SER A 319 -15.58 -17.59 -10.12
N GLN A 320 -15.55 -16.77 -9.06
CA GLN A 320 -15.03 -15.40 -9.12
C GLN A 320 -13.54 -15.36 -9.49
N ILE A 321 -12.73 -16.29 -8.96
CA ILE A 321 -11.32 -16.43 -9.34
C ILE A 321 -11.18 -16.82 -10.81
N ARG A 322 -12.04 -17.73 -11.30
CA ARG A 322 -12.04 -18.12 -12.73
C ARG A 322 -12.41 -16.92 -13.62
N ASP A 323 -13.43 -16.16 -13.25
CA ASP A 323 -13.87 -14.99 -14.01
C ASP A 323 -12.80 -13.89 -14.03
N LEU A 324 -12.15 -13.63 -12.88
CA LEU A 324 -11.04 -12.69 -12.79
C LEU A 324 -9.83 -13.15 -13.62
N ASN A 325 -9.50 -14.44 -13.60
CA ASN A 325 -8.43 -14.99 -14.44
C ASN A 325 -8.77 -14.87 -15.92
N GLN A 326 -10.05 -15.06 -16.31
CA GLN A 326 -10.49 -14.88 -17.68
C GLN A 326 -10.38 -13.40 -18.12
N GLN A 327 -10.80 -12.47 -17.28
CA GLN A 327 -10.65 -11.03 -17.53
C GLN A 327 -9.18 -10.62 -17.62
N PHE A 328 -8.34 -11.12 -16.72
CA PHE A 328 -6.90 -10.88 -16.75
C PHE A 328 -6.26 -11.39 -18.04
N ASN A 329 -6.61 -12.61 -18.47
CA ASN A 329 -6.10 -13.16 -19.73
C ASN A 329 -6.58 -12.33 -20.94
N SER A 330 -7.82 -11.85 -20.94
CA SER A 330 -8.31 -10.94 -22.00
C SER A 330 -7.53 -9.62 -22.06
N ILE A 331 -7.22 -9.02 -20.90
CA ILE A 331 -6.39 -7.80 -20.84
C ILE A 331 -4.97 -8.11 -21.32
N LYS A 332 -4.39 -9.23 -20.90
CA LYS A 332 -3.06 -9.67 -21.32
C LYS A 332 -2.98 -9.84 -22.84
N GLU A 333 -4.00 -10.43 -23.46
CA GLU A 333 -4.10 -10.55 -24.92
C GLU A 333 -4.16 -9.18 -25.60
N LYS A 334 -5.04 -8.28 -25.14
CA LYS A 334 -5.16 -6.91 -25.69
C LYS A 334 -3.87 -6.10 -25.57
N VAL A 335 -3.17 -6.21 -24.44
CA VAL A 335 -1.86 -5.58 -24.25
C VAL A 335 -0.82 -6.21 -25.18
N GLY A 336 -0.87 -7.52 -25.37
CA GLY A 336 -0.01 -8.24 -26.32
C GLY A 336 -0.23 -7.79 -27.77
N GLU A 337 -1.48 -7.60 -28.18
CA GLU A 337 -1.82 -7.05 -29.51
C GLU A 337 -1.36 -5.60 -29.64
N LEU A 338 -1.65 -4.74 -28.65
CA LEU A 338 -1.17 -3.36 -28.66
C LEU A 338 0.36 -3.27 -28.74
N HIS A 339 1.07 -4.18 -28.05
CA HIS A 339 2.53 -4.24 -28.11
C HIS A 339 3.03 -4.68 -29.49
N LYS A 340 2.33 -5.62 -30.15
CA LYS A 340 2.62 -6.01 -31.54
C LYS A 340 2.34 -4.85 -32.49
N ASP A 341 1.25 -4.11 -32.31
CA ASP A 341 0.90 -2.93 -33.12
C ASP A 341 1.92 -1.80 -32.95
N ILE A 342 2.31 -1.49 -31.71
CA ILE A 342 3.38 -0.52 -31.43
C ILE A 342 4.70 -0.98 -32.04
N SER A 343 5.02 -2.27 -31.94
CA SER A 343 6.24 -2.83 -32.54
C SER A 343 6.18 -2.81 -34.06
N ALA A 344 5.02 -3.07 -34.65
CA ALA A 344 4.78 -2.98 -36.08
C ALA A 344 4.86 -1.54 -36.56
N LEU A 345 4.30 -0.57 -35.83
CA LEU A 345 4.44 0.86 -36.12
C LEU A 345 5.88 1.35 -35.99
N ARG A 346 6.64 0.85 -35.01
CA ARG A 346 8.08 1.11 -34.89
C ARG A 346 8.89 0.49 -36.03
N LYS A 347 8.54 -0.74 -36.46
CA LYS A 347 9.18 -1.41 -37.61
C LYS A 347 8.75 -0.81 -38.95
N ALA A 348 7.52 -0.32 -39.04
CA ALA A 348 6.93 0.38 -40.18
C ALA A 348 7.26 1.87 -40.19
N GLN A 349 8.17 2.34 -39.33
CA GLN A 349 8.66 3.71 -39.40
C GLN A 349 9.28 3.96 -40.78
N THR A 350 8.51 4.70 -41.59
CA THR A 350 8.95 5.98 -42.14
C THR A 350 10.19 6.48 -41.39
N PRO A 351 11.31 6.77 -42.09
CA PRO A 351 12.60 7.00 -41.45
C PRO A 351 12.48 8.02 -40.31
N PRO A 352 13.32 7.92 -39.25
CA PRO A 352 13.41 8.96 -38.23
C PRO A 352 13.38 10.32 -38.92
N LEU A 353 12.57 11.27 -38.45
CA LEU A 353 12.43 12.61 -39.05
C LEU A 353 13.80 13.22 -39.41
N ALA A 354 14.84 12.92 -38.62
CA ALA A 354 16.24 13.22 -38.90
C ALA A 354 16.75 12.69 -40.25
N THR A 355 16.56 11.39 -40.55
CA THR A 355 16.98 10.77 -41.82
C THR A 355 16.23 11.32 -43.03
N ARG A 356 14.93 11.62 -42.89
CA ARG A 356 14.13 12.28 -43.93
C ARG A 356 14.61 13.71 -44.18
N TYR A 357 14.93 14.42 -43.11
CA TYR A 357 15.51 15.76 -43.17
C TYR A 357 16.90 15.75 -43.81
N GLU A 358 17.75 14.78 -43.51
CA GLU A 358 19.06 14.61 -44.15
C GLU A 358 18.94 14.27 -45.64
N MET A 359 17.99 13.43 -46.04
CA MET A 359 17.72 13.15 -47.45
C MET A 359 17.26 14.41 -48.20
N LEU A 360 16.34 15.17 -47.62
CA LEU A 360 15.85 16.44 -48.19
C LEU A 360 16.98 17.46 -48.33
N ILE A 361 17.85 17.59 -47.33
CA ILE A 361 19.04 18.47 -47.42
C ILE A 361 19.95 18.02 -48.57
N ARG A 362 20.18 16.72 -48.71
CA ARG A 362 21.05 16.18 -49.75
C ARG A 362 20.47 16.39 -51.16
N GLU A 363 19.16 16.26 -51.31
CA GLU A 363 18.44 16.57 -52.56
C GLU A 363 18.46 18.08 -52.87
N CYS A 364 18.25 18.95 -51.89
CA CYS A 364 18.36 20.40 -52.06
C CYS A 364 19.78 20.81 -52.48
N LEU A 365 20.83 20.22 -51.87
CA LEU A 365 22.22 20.47 -52.23
C LEU A 365 22.55 20.02 -53.67
N HIS A 366 21.99 18.89 -54.10
CA HIS A 366 22.16 18.42 -55.48
C HIS A 366 21.45 19.35 -56.49
N LEU A 367 20.27 19.86 -56.13
CA LEU A 367 19.54 20.86 -56.93
C LEU A 367 20.31 22.17 -57.05
N ASP A 368 20.90 22.65 -55.96
CA ASP A 368 21.75 23.86 -55.95
C ASP A 368 22.96 23.68 -56.88
N GLN A 369 23.68 22.56 -56.77
CA GLN A 369 24.80 22.24 -57.66
C GLN A 369 24.41 22.07 -59.13
N SER A 370 23.15 21.71 -59.40
CA SER A 370 22.63 21.58 -60.76
C SER A 370 22.16 22.91 -61.35
N LEU A 371 21.87 23.91 -60.50
CA LEU A 371 21.48 25.27 -60.89
C LEU A 371 22.69 26.20 -61.06
N GLU A 372 23.85 25.85 -60.49
CA GLU A 372 25.12 26.57 -60.63
C GLU A 372 25.97 26.14 -61.86
N ARG A 373 25.42 25.28 -62.74
CA ARG A 373 25.94 24.99 -64.09
C ARG A 373 25.01 25.59 -65.14
#